data_AF-A0A2C1YZU5-F1
#
_entry.id   AF-A0A2C1YZU5-F1
#
_cell.length_a   1.000
_cell.length_b   1.000
_cell.length_c   1.000
_cell.angle_alpha   90.00
_cell.angle_beta   90.00
_cell.angle_gamma   90.00
#
_symmetry.space_group_name_H-M   'P 1'
#
loop_
_entity.id
_entity.type
_entity.pdbx_description
1 polymer ?
#
loop_
_entity_poly.entity_id
_entity_poly.type
_entity_poly.pdbx_seq_one_letter_code
_entity_poly.pdbx_strand_id
1 'polypeptide(L)'
;MYLSYFISNKLTRGRIHGSAIAITLGLVLAYIGGVVTGGEKGLSDITLFSGIGLMGGGMLRDFAIVATAFGANFSEIKKAGVNGVLSLFVGVVLSFVVGVIIALAFGYRDAISLTTIGAGTATYIVGPVTGSAIGASSEVITLSIAAGLVKSILTMIGTPFIAKYIGLNNPRTAMVYGGIMGTTSGVAGGLAATDPRLVPYGAVTATFYTGLGCLLAPSVLFLLTKAIFA
;
A
#
# COMPACT_ATOMS: atom_id res chain seq x y z
N MET A 1 10.25 14.62 -0.91
CA MET A 1 8.91 15.20 -0.61
C MET A 1 8.82 16.69 -0.94
N TYR A 2 9.67 17.57 -0.39
CA TYR A 2 9.59 19.00 -0.70
C TYR A 2 9.65 19.34 -2.20
N LEU A 3 10.62 18.75 -2.93
CA LEU A 3 10.74 18.95 -4.38
C LEU A 3 9.50 18.44 -5.14
N SER A 4 8.97 17.27 -4.76
CA SER A 4 7.85 16.66 -5.46
C SER A 4 6.53 17.42 -5.22
N TYR A 5 6.32 17.93 -4.02
CA TYR A 5 5.19 18.83 -3.71
C TYR A 5 5.36 20.22 -4.35
N PHE A 6 6.59 20.73 -4.47
CA PHE A 6 6.86 21.95 -5.22
C PHE A 6 6.49 21.78 -6.70
N ILE A 7 6.92 20.69 -7.33
CA ILE A 7 6.56 20.37 -8.73
C ILE A 7 5.05 20.15 -8.86
N SER A 8 4.44 19.41 -7.93
CA SER A 8 2.98 19.20 -7.90
C SER A 8 2.23 20.53 -7.92
N ASN A 9 2.55 21.43 -6.97
CA ASN A 9 1.84 22.69 -6.80
C ASN A 9 2.11 23.68 -7.93
N LYS A 10 3.37 23.83 -8.36
CA LYS A 10 3.77 24.88 -9.31
C LYS A 10 3.61 24.47 -10.77
N LEU A 11 3.88 23.20 -11.09
CA LEU A 11 3.89 22.70 -12.47
C LEU A 11 2.58 22.01 -12.85
N THR A 12 1.99 21.24 -11.92
CA THR A 12 0.73 20.51 -12.19
C THR A 12 -0.51 21.17 -11.59
N ARG A 13 -0.36 22.32 -10.92
CA ARG A 13 -1.43 23.00 -10.17
C ARG A 13 -2.15 22.08 -9.19
N GLY A 14 -1.42 21.15 -8.58
CA GLY A 14 -1.95 20.15 -7.64
C GLY A 14 -2.72 18.99 -8.28
N ARG A 15 -2.82 18.90 -9.61
CA ARG A 15 -3.53 17.79 -10.29
C ARG A 15 -2.87 16.44 -10.10
N ILE A 16 -1.54 16.40 -10.05
CA ILE A 16 -0.79 15.19 -9.74
C ILE A 16 -0.29 15.29 -8.31
N HIS A 17 -0.70 14.35 -7.46
CA HIS A 17 -0.30 14.35 -6.05
C HIS A 17 1.22 14.24 -5.89
N GLY A 18 1.79 15.00 -4.96
CA GLY A 18 3.25 15.07 -4.76
C GLY A 18 3.90 13.72 -4.42
N SER A 19 3.15 12.76 -3.87
CA SER A 19 3.64 11.39 -3.64
C SER A 19 3.87 10.60 -4.94
N ALA A 20 2.99 10.75 -5.94
CA ALA A 20 3.14 10.07 -7.23
C ALA A 20 4.41 10.57 -7.93
N ILE A 21 4.64 11.89 -7.94
CA ILE A 21 5.86 12.49 -8.49
C ILE A 21 7.11 11.99 -7.75
N ALA A 22 7.05 11.87 -6.42
CA ALA A 22 8.17 11.36 -5.64
C ALA A 22 8.52 9.91 -6.00
N ILE A 23 7.51 9.04 -6.15
CA ILE A 23 7.70 7.64 -6.55
C ILE A 23 8.33 7.57 -7.95
N THR A 24 7.81 8.34 -8.91
CA THR A 24 8.35 8.36 -10.28
C THR A 24 9.80 8.83 -10.30
N LEU A 25 10.14 9.92 -9.60
CA LEU A 25 11.52 10.39 -9.50
C LEU A 25 12.44 9.37 -8.83
N GLY A 26 11.97 8.70 -7.77
CA GLY A 26 12.72 7.63 -7.11
C GLY A 26 13.03 6.46 -8.05
N LEU A 27 12.05 6.03 -8.85
CA LEU A 27 12.22 4.97 -9.85
C LEU A 27 13.20 5.39 -10.96
N VAL A 28 13.09 6.61 -11.48
CA VAL A 28 14.01 7.13 -12.50
C VAL A 28 15.44 7.17 -11.97
N LEU A 29 15.64 7.66 -10.75
CA LEU A 29 16.96 7.69 -10.14
C LEU A 29 17.51 6.29 -9.88
N ALA A 30 16.68 5.35 -9.41
CA ALA A 30 17.09 3.96 -9.22
C ALA A 30 17.52 3.31 -10.54
N TYR A 31 16.78 3.54 -11.62
CA TYR A 31 17.14 3.08 -12.96
C TYR A 31 18.49 3.66 -13.43
N ILE A 32 18.67 4.98 -13.31
CA ILE A 32 19.94 5.63 -13.67
C ILE A 32 21.10 5.05 -12.84
N GLY A 33 20.90 4.87 -11.53
CA GLY A 33 21.90 4.27 -10.64
C GLY A 33 22.32 2.87 -11.08
N GLY A 34 21.35 2.01 -11.44
CA GLY A 34 21.63 0.66 -11.93
C GLY A 34 22.36 0.67 -13.28
N VAL A 35 21.94 1.51 -14.24
CA VAL A 35 22.61 1.62 -15.55
C VAL A 35 24.05 2.12 -15.42
N VAL A 36 24.29 3.13 -14.57
CA VAL A 36 25.63 3.73 -14.41
C VAL A 36 26.60 2.79 -13.69
N THR A 37 26.11 2.01 -12.73
CA THR A 37 26.95 1.12 -11.92
C THR A 37 27.05 -0.30 -12.49
N GLY A 38 26.15 -0.67 -13.40
CA GLY A 38 25.98 -2.06 -13.85
C GLY A 38 25.44 -2.99 -12.75
N GLY A 39 24.97 -2.43 -11.64
CA GLY A 39 24.48 -3.16 -10.48
C GLY A 39 22.95 -3.32 -10.44
N GLU A 40 22.49 -4.17 -9.52
CA GLU A 40 21.07 -4.53 -9.39
C GLU A 40 20.33 -3.77 -8.28
N LYS A 41 21.04 -2.97 -7.48
CA LYS A 41 20.49 -2.25 -6.31
C LYS A 41 20.27 -0.76 -6.57
N GLY A 42 20.32 -0.36 -7.84
CA GLY A 42 19.96 0.98 -8.31
C GLY A 42 20.89 2.06 -7.75
N LEU A 43 20.32 3.10 -7.14
CA LEU A 43 21.11 4.17 -6.53
C LEU A 43 22.08 3.68 -5.45
N SER A 44 21.74 2.60 -4.75
CA SER A 44 22.55 2.12 -3.62
C SER A 44 23.87 1.45 -4.04
N ASP A 45 24.03 1.14 -5.32
CA ASP A 45 25.30 0.66 -5.87
C ASP A 45 26.34 1.78 -6.03
N ILE A 46 25.90 3.05 -6.01
CA ILE A 46 26.81 4.19 -5.97
C ILE A 46 27.31 4.35 -4.53
N THR A 47 28.64 4.33 -4.32
CA THR A 47 29.27 4.39 -2.99
C THR A 47 28.74 5.52 -2.11
N LEU A 48 28.53 6.71 -2.70
CA LEU A 48 27.97 7.90 -2.03
C LEU A 48 26.55 7.67 -1.47
N PHE A 49 25.78 6.79 -2.10
CA PHE A 49 24.38 6.49 -1.77
C PHE A 49 24.19 5.10 -1.15
N SER A 50 25.27 4.39 -0.80
CA SER A 50 25.23 3.06 -0.16
C SER A 50 24.37 3.02 1.12
N GLY A 51 24.30 4.13 1.85
CA GLY A 51 23.41 4.31 3.00
C GLY A 51 21.92 4.14 2.68
N ILE A 52 21.49 4.38 1.43
CA ILE A 52 20.12 4.14 0.98
C ILE A 52 19.83 2.63 0.92
N GLY A 53 20.82 1.80 0.55
CA GLY A 53 20.68 0.35 0.59
C GLY A 53 20.64 -0.20 2.02
N LEU A 54 21.46 0.37 2.92
CA LEU A 54 21.56 -0.06 4.32
C LEU A 54 20.37 0.39 5.18
N MET A 55 19.99 1.66 5.07
CA MET A 55 18.98 2.30 5.92
C MET A 55 17.76 2.79 5.15
N GLY A 56 17.77 2.85 3.83
CA GLY A 56 16.64 3.38 3.06
C GLY A 56 15.49 2.39 2.95
N GLY A 57 15.76 1.14 2.56
CA GLY A 57 14.71 0.14 2.34
C GLY A 57 14.06 -0.35 3.63
N GLY A 58 14.82 -1.14 4.41
CA GLY A 58 14.31 -1.80 5.62
C GLY A 58 13.89 -0.81 6.71
N MET A 59 14.75 0.15 7.06
CA MET A 59 14.48 1.07 8.17
C MET A 59 13.31 2.02 7.87
N LEU A 60 13.18 2.58 6.66
CA LEU A 60 12.03 3.43 6.33
C LEU A 60 10.73 2.63 6.22
N ARG A 61 10.79 1.39 5.72
CA ARG A 61 9.64 0.46 5.73
C ARG A 61 9.21 0.18 7.16
N ASP A 62 10.13 -0.19 8.03
CA ASP A 62 9.84 -0.54 9.43
C ASP A 62 9.37 0.70 10.22
N PHE A 63 9.97 1.86 9.99
CA PHE A 63 9.48 3.14 10.50
C PHE A 63 8.06 3.41 10.01
N ALA A 64 7.75 3.21 8.73
CA ALA A 64 6.40 3.40 8.20
C ALA A 64 5.40 2.42 8.82
N ILE A 65 5.78 1.16 9.06
CA ILE A 65 4.95 0.17 9.75
C ILE A 65 4.66 0.63 11.18
N VAL A 66 5.70 1.00 11.93
CA VAL A 66 5.57 1.45 13.32
C VAL A 66 4.77 2.75 13.41
N ALA A 67 5.05 3.74 12.56
CA ALA A 67 4.30 4.99 12.49
C ALA A 67 2.82 4.76 12.14
N THR A 68 2.53 3.80 11.25
CA THR A 68 1.16 3.38 10.91
C THR A 68 0.48 2.76 12.14
N ALA A 69 1.18 1.89 12.87
CA ALA A 69 0.66 1.30 14.10
C ALA A 69 0.39 2.35 15.19
N PHE A 70 1.29 3.33 15.40
CA PHE A 70 1.09 4.42 16.35
C PHE A 70 -0.01 5.41 15.92
N GLY A 71 -0.24 5.57 14.61
CA GLY A 71 -1.34 6.38 14.07
C GLY A 71 -2.73 5.75 14.23
N ALA A 72 -2.79 4.47 14.61
CA ALA A 72 -4.02 3.71 14.74
C ALA A 72 -4.71 3.99 16.09
N ASN A 73 -5.80 4.76 16.08
CA ASN A 73 -6.60 5.03 17.28
C ASN A 73 -7.88 4.17 17.32
N PHE A 74 -7.90 3.17 18.22
CA PHE A 74 -9.02 2.23 18.35
C PHE A 74 -10.34 2.89 18.73
N SER A 75 -10.30 4.04 19.40
CA SER A 75 -11.50 4.82 19.76
C SER A 75 -12.24 5.30 18.50
N GLU A 76 -11.50 5.71 17.46
CA GLU A 76 -12.08 6.17 16.19
C GLU A 76 -12.72 5.02 15.40
N ILE A 77 -12.12 3.83 15.41
CA ILE A 77 -12.77 2.63 14.84
C ILE A 77 -14.05 2.27 15.58
N LYS A 78 -14.05 2.37 16.91
CA LYS A 78 -15.22 2.03 17.72
C LYS A 78 -16.41 2.93 17.38
N LYS A 79 -16.16 4.19 16.98
CA LYS A 79 -17.18 5.12 16.46
C LYS A 79 -17.72 4.72 15.08
N ALA A 80 -16.91 4.07 14.24
CA ALA A 80 -17.36 3.48 12.98
C ALA A 80 -18.34 2.32 13.19
N GLY A 81 -18.21 1.64 14.33
CA GLY A 81 -19.05 0.51 14.73
C GLY A 81 -18.75 -0.75 13.91
N VAL A 82 -19.70 -1.68 13.95
CA VAL A 82 -19.57 -3.02 13.33
C VAL A 82 -19.26 -2.92 11.84
N ASN A 83 -19.85 -1.95 11.14
CA ASN A 83 -19.64 -1.79 9.70
C ASN A 83 -18.19 -1.40 9.36
N GLY A 84 -17.54 -0.60 10.20
CA GLY A 84 -16.13 -0.25 10.03
C GLY A 84 -15.19 -1.42 10.32
N VAL A 85 -15.54 -2.29 11.27
CA VAL A 85 -14.75 -3.51 11.53
C VAL A 85 -14.90 -4.51 10.39
N LEU A 86 -16.14 -4.78 9.97
CA LEU A 86 -16.43 -5.69 8.86
C LEU A 86 -15.76 -5.24 7.57
N SER A 87 -15.76 -3.93 7.28
CA SER A 87 -15.14 -3.42 6.06
C SER A 87 -13.64 -3.72 6.00
N LEU A 88 -12.94 -3.70 7.14
CA LEU A 88 -11.51 -4.05 7.20
C LEU A 88 -11.26 -5.50 6.82
N PHE A 89 -11.98 -6.44 7.44
CA PHE A 89 -11.83 -7.87 7.14
C PHE A 89 -12.21 -8.18 5.70
N VAL A 90 -13.36 -7.66 5.26
CA VAL A 90 -13.84 -7.84 3.88
C VAL A 90 -12.84 -7.27 2.89
N GLY A 91 -12.34 -6.06 3.11
CA GLY A 91 -11.38 -5.42 2.23
C GLY A 91 -10.06 -6.18 2.14
N VAL A 92 -9.50 -6.62 3.27
CA VAL A 92 -8.23 -7.37 3.31
C VAL A 92 -8.39 -8.69 2.57
N VAL A 93 -9.43 -9.46 2.89
CA VAL A 93 -9.68 -10.77 2.27
C VAL A 93 -9.95 -10.62 0.78
N LEU A 94 -10.81 -9.67 0.36
CA LEU A 94 -11.09 -9.43 -1.06
C LEU A 94 -9.84 -9.04 -1.83
N SER A 95 -9.04 -8.09 -1.31
CA SER A 95 -7.82 -7.65 -1.99
C SER A 95 -6.81 -8.78 -2.10
N PHE A 96 -6.68 -9.58 -1.04
CA PHE A 96 -5.80 -10.75 -1.02
C PHE A 96 -6.22 -11.78 -2.06
N VAL A 97 -7.50 -12.16 -2.08
CA VAL A 97 -8.04 -13.15 -3.04
C VAL A 97 -7.85 -12.66 -4.47
N VAL A 98 -8.14 -11.39 -4.77
CA VAL A 98 -7.90 -10.81 -6.09
C VAL A 98 -6.43 -10.90 -6.47
N GLY A 99 -5.51 -10.61 -5.55
CA GLY A 99 -4.08 -10.73 -5.81
C GLY A 99 -3.60 -12.16 -6.02
N VAL A 100 -4.13 -13.12 -5.26
CA VAL A 100 -3.85 -14.55 -5.47
C VAL A 100 -4.35 -15.01 -6.83
N ILE A 101 -5.57 -14.62 -7.23
CA ILE A 101 -6.12 -14.95 -8.56
C ILE A 101 -5.24 -14.38 -9.67
N ILE A 102 -4.81 -13.12 -9.54
CA ILE A 102 -3.90 -12.50 -10.51
C ILE A 102 -2.57 -13.25 -10.53
N ALA A 103 -1.97 -13.56 -9.38
CA ALA A 103 -0.71 -14.29 -9.30
C ALA A 103 -0.80 -15.68 -9.96
N LEU A 104 -1.92 -16.40 -9.75
CA LEU A 104 -2.20 -17.67 -10.42
C LEU A 104 -2.29 -17.50 -11.95
N ALA A 105 -2.94 -16.44 -12.43
CA ALA A 105 -3.04 -16.13 -13.85
C ALA A 105 -1.67 -15.82 -14.49
N PHE A 106 -0.75 -15.24 -13.71
CA PHE A 106 0.64 -15.00 -14.11
C PHE A 106 1.56 -16.22 -13.90
N GLY A 107 1.02 -17.37 -13.48
CA GLY A 107 1.76 -18.64 -13.42
C GLY A 107 2.41 -18.97 -12.08
N TYR A 108 2.26 -18.13 -11.05
CA TYR A 108 2.71 -18.47 -9.69
C TYR A 108 1.84 -19.59 -9.11
N ARG A 109 2.46 -20.57 -8.45
CA ARG A 109 1.77 -21.74 -7.90
C ARG A 109 2.12 -22.04 -6.46
N ASP A 110 3.30 -21.61 -6.00
CA ASP A 110 3.73 -21.86 -4.63
C ASP A 110 3.03 -20.92 -3.63
N ALA A 111 2.71 -21.45 -2.46
CA ALA A 111 1.98 -20.71 -1.43
C ALA A 111 2.73 -19.46 -0.95
N ILE A 112 4.07 -19.46 -0.95
CA ILE A 112 4.89 -18.32 -0.52
C ILE A 112 4.70 -17.14 -1.48
N SER A 113 4.83 -17.37 -2.78
CA SER A 113 4.67 -16.33 -3.79
C SER A 113 3.23 -15.85 -3.89
N LEU A 114 2.27 -16.78 -3.90
CA LEU A 114 0.84 -16.44 -3.95
C LEU A 114 0.44 -15.56 -2.77
N THR A 115 0.84 -15.94 -1.56
CA THR A 115 0.52 -15.18 -0.35
C THR A 115 1.22 -13.82 -0.35
N THR A 116 2.48 -13.75 -0.79
CA THR A 116 3.23 -12.48 -0.83
C THR A 116 2.63 -11.49 -1.83
N ILE A 117 2.27 -11.95 -3.03
CA ILE A 117 1.65 -11.09 -4.06
C ILE A 117 0.23 -10.69 -3.62
N GLY A 118 -0.58 -11.62 -3.09
CA GLY A 118 -1.89 -11.33 -2.52
C GLY A 118 -1.83 -10.36 -1.33
N ALA A 119 -0.81 -10.47 -0.48
CA ALA A 119 -0.54 -9.51 0.58
C ALA A 119 -0.20 -8.12 0.00
N GLY A 120 0.57 -8.08 -1.08
CA GLY A 120 0.92 -6.86 -1.81
C GLY A 120 -0.28 -6.11 -2.39
N THR A 121 -1.26 -6.84 -2.93
CA THR A 121 -2.52 -6.23 -3.41
C THR A 121 -3.38 -5.71 -2.27
N ALA A 122 -3.22 -6.20 -1.04
CA ALA A 122 -3.83 -5.56 0.11
C ALA A 122 -3.24 -4.15 0.28
N THR A 123 -1.93 -4.04 0.52
CA THR A 123 -1.16 -2.80 0.46
C THR A 123 0.31 -3.05 0.11
N TYR A 124 1.00 -2.01 -0.37
CA TYR A 124 2.44 -2.05 -0.61
C TYR A 124 3.30 -2.19 0.67
N ILE A 125 2.68 -2.22 1.85
CA ILE A 125 3.33 -2.50 3.15
C ILE A 125 3.08 -3.96 3.57
N VAL A 126 1.84 -4.44 3.42
CA VAL A 126 1.45 -5.80 3.83
C VAL A 126 2.20 -6.85 3.02
N GLY A 127 2.43 -6.61 1.71
CA GLY A 127 3.25 -7.44 0.84
C GLY A 127 4.66 -7.71 1.38
N PRO A 128 5.53 -6.70 1.53
CA PRO A 128 6.89 -6.90 2.01
C PRO A 128 6.96 -7.41 3.45
N VAL A 129 6.03 -7.03 4.35
CA VAL A 129 5.96 -7.62 5.70
C VAL A 129 5.70 -9.12 5.62
N THR A 130 4.71 -9.52 4.82
CA THR A 130 4.33 -10.91 4.66
C THR A 130 5.46 -11.71 4.02
N GLY A 131 5.99 -11.23 2.90
CA GLY A 131 7.07 -11.90 2.18
C GLY A 131 8.34 -12.06 3.02
N SER A 132 8.74 -11.03 3.77
CA SER A 132 9.86 -11.14 4.70
C SER A 132 9.59 -12.13 5.83
N ALA A 133 8.35 -12.21 6.34
CA ALA A 133 7.99 -13.11 7.43
C ALA A 133 7.96 -14.58 7.01
N ILE A 134 7.52 -14.88 5.78
CA ILE A 134 7.36 -16.26 5.28
C ILE A 134 8.51 -16.73 4.37
N GLY A 135 9.55 -15.89 4.18
CA GLY A 135 10.76 -16.25 3.43
C GLY A 135 10.62 -16.18 1.91
N ALA A 136 9.85 -15.23 1.38
CA ALA A 136 9.71 -14.99 -0.05
C ALA A 136 10.98 -14.39 -0.67
N SER A 137 11.19 -14.63 -1.98
CA SER A 137 12.31 -14.03 -2.71
C SER A 137 12.17 -12.52 -2.84
N SER A 138 13.30 -11.82 -2.99
CA SER A 138 13.34 -10.36 -3.19
C SER A 138 12.54 -9.92 -4.42
N GLU A 139 12.50 -10.73 -5.47
CA GLU A 139 11.72 -10.48 -6.69
C GLU A 139 10.22 -10.47 -6.40
N VAL A 140 9.71 -11.48 -5.69
CA VAL A 140 8.30 -11.59 -5.33
C VAL A 140 7.91 -10.48 -4.35
N ILE A 141 8.78 -10.14 -3.40
CA ILE A 141 8.58 -8.98 -2.51
C ILE A 141 8.47 -7.70 -3.34
N THR A 142 9.34 -7.49 -4.32
CA THR A 142 9.33 -6.31 -5.20
C THR A 142 8.03 -6.23 -6.02
N LEU A 143 7.57 -7.36 -6.57
CA LEU A 143 6.28 -7.44 -7.28
C LEU A 143 5.10 -7.12 -6.36
N SER A 144 5.13 -7.58 -5.10
CA SER A 144 4.08 -7.28 -4.13
C SER A 144 3.96 -5.78 -3.82
N ILE A 145 5.10 -5.08 -3.73
CA ILE A 145 5.15 -3.62 -3.54
C ILE A 145 4.52 -2.94 -4.75
N ALA A 146 4.90 -3.36 -5.97
CA ALA A 146 4.36 -2.80 -7.20
C ALA A 146 2.83 -2.97 -7.29
N ALA A 147 2.32 -4.16 -6.95
CA ALA A 147 0.89 -4.44 -6.95
C ALA A 147 0.11 -3.50 -6.00
N GLY A 148 0.62 -3.28 -4.79
CA GLY A 148 0.03 -2.35 -3.82
C GLY A 148 0.10 -0.89 -4.26
N LEU A 149 1.18 -0.48 -4.93
CA LEU A 149 1.33 0.87 -5.49
C LEU A 149 0.30 1.12 -6.61
N VAL A 150 0.11 0.16 -7.52
CA VAL A 150 -0.92 0.25 -8.56
C VAL A 150 -2.30 0.46 -7.93
N LYS A 151 -2.68 -0.36 -6.94
CA LYS A 151 -3.95 -0.19 -6.22
C LYS A 151 -4.07 1.19 -5.57
N SER A 152 -3.00 1.69 -4.94
CA SER A 152 -3.00 3.01 -4.30
C SER A 152 -3.23 4.14 -5.30
N ILE A 153 -2.57 4.09 -6.46
CA ILE A 153 -2.73 5.08 -7.53
C ILE A 153 -4.14 5.02 -8.11
N LEU A 154 -4.65 3.82 -8.40
CA LEU A 154 -6.01 3.62 -8.89
C LEU A 154 -7.05 4.14 -7.90
N THR A 155 -6.85 3.89 -6.59
CA THR A 155 -7.73 4.43 -5.54
C THR A 155 -7.69 5.96 -5.57
N MET A 156 -6.51 6.57 -5.56
CA MET A 156 -6.33 8.02 -5.55
C MET A 156 -7.00 8.70 -6.73
N ILE A 157 -6.78 8.18 -7.95
CA ILE A 157 -7.32 8.75 -9.18
C ILE A 157 -8.79 8.41 -9.34
N GLY A 158 -9.22 7.21 -8.98
CA GLY A 158 -10.58 6.71 -9.17
C GLY A 158 -11.60 7.31 -8.19
N THR A 159 -11.20 7.57 -6.94
CA THR A 159 -12.12 8.03 -5.87
C THR A 159 -13.00 9.20 -6.30
N PRO A 160 -12.47 10.30 -6.87
CA PRO A 160 -13.30 11.47 -7.20
C PRO A 160 -14.39 11.18 -8.24
N PHE A 161 -14.16 10.23 -9.14
CA PHE A 161 -15.12 9.84 -10.17
C PHE A 161 -16.27 9.00 -9.60
N ILE A 162 -15.99 8.15 -8.61
CA ILE A 162 -16.97 7.23 -8.02
C ILE A 162 -17.62 7.77 -6.73
N ALA A 163 -17.03 8.79 -6.10
CA ALA A 163 -17.39 9.26 -4.76
C ALA A 163 -18.88 9.57 -4.58
N LYS A 164 -19.50 10.23 -5.57
CA LYS A 164 -20.94 10.56 -5.52
C LYS A 164 -21.82 9.31 -5.55
N TYR A 165 -21.44 8.30 -6.34
CA TYR A 165 -22.20 7.06 -6.50
C TYR A 165 -22.13 6.17 -5.27
N ILE A 166 -21.01 6.19 -4.56
CA ILE A 166 -20.82 5.41 -3.33
C ILE A 166 -21.22 6.18 -2.05
N GLY A 167 -21.82 7.38 -2.20
CA GLY A 167 -22.32 8.17 -1.08
C GLY A 167 -21.21 8.70 -0.16
N LEU A 168 -20.05 9.02 -0.72
CA LEU A 168 -18.88 9.47 0.04
C LEU A 168 -19.02 10.94 0.46
N ASN A 169 -19.93 11.19 1.41
CA ASN A 169 -20.33 12.53 1.84
C ASN A 169 -20.40 12.69 3.38
N ASN A 170 -20.01 11.66 4.14
CA ASN A 170 -20.04 11.70 5.59
C ASN A 170 -18.90 10.87 6.22
N PRO A 171 -18.56 11.11 7.50
CA PRO A 171 -17.49 10.39 8.19
C PRO A 171 -17.68 8.87 8.21
N ARG A 172 -18.91 8.37 8.37
CA ARG A 172 -19.17 6.93 8.47
C ARG A 172 -18.88 6.21 7.15
N THR A 173 -19.34 6.75 6.03
CA THR A 173 -19.04 6.18 4.70
C THR A 173 -17.56 6.31 4.36
N ALA A 174 -16.90 7.40 4.78
CA ALA A 174 -15.46 7.57 4.60
C ALA A 174 -14.65 6.51 5.38
N MET A 175 -15.06 6.18 6.61
CA MET A 175 -14.46 5.10 7.40
C MET A 175 -14.64 3.72 6.75
N VAL A 176 -15.85 3.41 6.28
CA VAL A 176 -16.10 2.15 5.56
C VAL A 176 -15.27 2.09 4.30
N TYR A 177 -15.23 3.17 3.52
CA TYR A 177 -14.42 3.29 2.31
C TYR A 177 -12.93 3.06 2.57
N GLY A 178 -12.38 3.71 3.61
CA GLY A 178 -11.00 3.50 4.02
C GLY A 178 -10.71 2.05 4.40
N GLY A 179 -11.65 1.38 5.07
CA GLY A 179 -11.55 -0.03 5.41
C GLY A 179 -11.70 -0.99 4.21
N ILE A 180 -12.47 -0.65 3.17
CA ILE A 180 -12.55 -1.51 1.96
C ILE A 180 -11.32 -1.31 1.07
N MET A 181 -10.95 -0.05 0.82
CA MET A 181 -9.85 0.25 -0.10
C MET A 181 -8.47 0.00 0.52
N GLY A 182 -8.30 0.26 1.83
CA GLY A 182 -7.13 -0.13 2.59
C GLY A 182 -5.81 0.60 2.30
N THR A 183 -5.77 1.48 1.29
CA THR A 183 -4.55 2.23 0.92
C THR A 183 -4.56 3.60 1.60
N THR A 184 -3.75 3.83 2.65
CA THR A 184 -3.80 5.11 3.38
C THR A 184 -3.51 6.30 2.47
N SER A 185 -2.49 6.21 1.63
CA SER A 185 -2.12 7.28 0.68
C SER A 185 -3.14 7.43 -0.45
N GLY A 186 -3.66 6.33 -1.00
CA GLY A 186 -4.66 6.36 -2.06
C GLY A 186 -6.01 6.89 -1.59
N VAL A 187 -6.48 6.44 -0.43
CA VAL A 187 -7.69 6.93 0.23
C VAL A 187 -7.53 8.39 0.59
N ALA A 188 -6.45 8.79 1.28
CA ALA A 188 -6.25 10.19 1.65
C ALA A 188 -6.21 11.12 0.44
N GLY A 189 -5.48 10.74 -0.62
CA GLY A 189 -5.40 11.54 -1.86
C GLY A 189 -6.74 11.62 -2.59
N GLY A 190 -7.47 10.51 -2.70
CA GLY A 190 -8.78 10.46 -3.33
C GLY A 190 -9.85 11.25 -2.57
N LEU A 191 -9.83 11.17 -1.24
CA LEU A 191 -10.70 11.95 -0.37
C LEU A 191 -10.35 13.44 -0.41
N ALA A 192 -9.07 13.81 -0.44
CA ALA A 192 -8.65 15.20 -0.54
C ALA A 192 -9.15 15.85 -1.84
N ALA A 193 -9.21 15.09 -2.93
CA ALA A 193 -9.77 15.54 -4.21
C ALA A 193 -11.32 15.52 -4.25
N THR A 194 -11.97 14.92 -3.26
CA THR A 194 -13.44 14.81 -3.16
C THR A 194 -14.01 15.75 -2.11
N ASP A 195 -13.69 15.51 -0.84
CA ASP A 195 -14.00 16.35 0.33
C ASP A 195 -12.86 16.21 1.36
N PRO A 196 -12.00 17.23 1.52
CA PRO A 196 -10.89 17.22 2.47
C PRO A 196 -11.29 16.94 3.92
N ARG A 197 -12.53 17.24 4.32
CA ARG A 197 -13.02 17.01 5.70
C ARG A 197 -13.15 15.53 6.01
N LEU A 198 -13.28 14.68 4.98
CA LEU A 198 -13.43 13.24 5.12
C LEU A 198 -12.10 12.51 5.25
N VAL A 199 -10.99 13.16 4.89
CA VAL A 199 -9.64 12.56 4.85
C VAL A 199 -9.25 11.88 6.16
N PRO A 200 -9.39 12.50 7.35
CA PRO A 200 -8.96 11.86 8.60
C PRO A 200 -9.70 10.53 8.87
N TYR A 201 -11.00 10.47 8.56
CA TYR A 201 -11.84 9.31 8.82
C TYR A 201 -11.47 8.10 7.95
N GLY A 202 -11.28 8.33 6.64
CA GLY A 202 -10.84 7.27 5.73
C GLY A 202 -9.38 6.88 5.94
N ALA A 203 -8.50 7.85 6.23
CA ALA A 203 -7.08 7.57 6.45
C ALA A 203 -6.86 6.70 7.70
N VAL A 204 -7.54 6.99 8.81
CA VAL A 204 -7.42 6.19 10.05
C VAL A 204 -7.86 4.75 9.81
N THR A 205 -8.97 4.52 9.14
CA THR A 205 -9.45 3.16 8.85
C THR A 205 -8.55 2.40 7.88
N ALA A 206 -8.01 3.06 6.85
CA ALA A 206 -7.02 2.46 5.95
C ALA A 206 -5.69 2.12 6.66
N THR A 207 -5.29 2.89 7.67
CA THR A 207 -4.14 2.57 8.53
C THR A 207 -4.39 1.25 9.29
N PHE A 208 -5.57 1.09 9.88
CA PHE A 208 -5.93 -0.17 10.55
C PHE A 208 -6.04 -1.35 9.60
N TYR A 209 -6.52 -1.12 8.38
CA TYR A 209 -6.53 -2.14 7.34
C TYR A 209 -5.13 -2.71 7.11
N THR A 210 -4.13 -1.83 7.03
CA THR A 210 -2.73 -2.23 6.85
C THR A 210 -2.26 -3.06 8.03
N GLY A 211 -2.52 -2.62 9.27
CA GLY A 211 -2.18 -3.38 10.47
C GLY A 211 -2.84 -4.76 10.52
N LEU A 212 -4.13 -4.83 10.19
CA LEU A 212 -4.88 -6.08 10.10
C LEU A 212 -4.32 -7.00 9.01
N GLY A 213 -4.01 -6.45 7.83
CA GLY A 213 -3.37 -7.19 6.75
C GLY A 213 -2.02 -7.77 7.17
N CYS A 214 -1.17 -6.98 7.83
CA CYS A 214 0.12 -7.44 8.36
C CYS A 214 -0.02 -8.55 9.41
N LEU A 215 -1.15 -8.60 10.12
CA LEU A 215 -1.45 -9.70 11.04
C LEU A 215 -1.94 -10.93 10.26
N LEU A 216 -2.98 -10.79 9.43
CA LEU A 216 -3.69 -11.91 8.80
C LEU A 216 -2.91 -12.56 7.66
N ALA A 217 -2.20 -11.77 6.85
CA ALA A 217 -1.54 -12.24 5.64
C ALA A 217 -0.42 -13.28 5.92
N PRO A 218 0.57 -13.03 6.81
CA PRO A 218 1.59 -14.03 7.11
C PRO A 218 1.11 -15.17 8.03
N SER A 219 -0.08 -15.06 8.62
CA SER A 219 -0.63 -16.05 9.56
C SER A 219 -1.77 -16.85 8.94
N VAL A 220 -3.01 -16.44 9.17
CA VAL A 220 -4.22 -17.17 8.78
C VAL A 220 -4.30 -17.33 7.27
N LEU A 221 -4.10 -16.27 6.50
CA LEU A 221 -4.21 -16.33 5.04
C LEU A 221 -3.09 -17.15 4.41
N PHE A 222 -1.87 -17.07 4.93
CA PHE A 222 -0.77 -17.93 4.51
C PHE A 222 -1.09 -19.41 4.77
N LEU A 223 -1.54 -19.76 5.98
CA LEU A 223 -1.87 -21.15 6.31
C LEU A 223 -3.02 -21.70 5.46
N LEU A 224 -4.04 -20.89 5.19
CA LEU A 224 -5.14 -21.25 4.29
C LEU A 224 -4.64 -21.44 2.85
N THR A 225 -3.81 -20.53 2.36
CA THR A 225 -3.23 -20.62 1.00
C THR A 225 -2.35 -21.87 0.90
N LYS A 226 -1.53 -22.14 1.92
CA LYS A 226 -0.71 -23.35 2.00
C LYS A 226 -1.57 -24.61 2.03
N ALA A 227 -2.71 -24.62 2.70
CA ALA A 227 -3.60 -25.79 2.70
C ALA A 227 -4.26 -26.05 1.33
N ILE A 228 -4.53 -25.00 0.55
CA ILE A 228 -5.17 -25.10 -0.78
C ILE A 228 -4.15 -25.44 -1.88
N PHE A 229 -2.94 -24.89 -1.79
CA PHE A 229 -1.89 -24.97 -2.81
C PHE A 229 -0.64 -25.73 -2.30
N ALA A 230 -0.84 -26.67 -1.37
CA ALA A 230 0.19 -27.60 -0.91
C ALA A 230 0.56 -28.63 -1.99
#